data_AF-A0A9E3S7V3-F1
#
_entry.id   AF-A0A9E3S7V3-F1
#
_cell.length_a   1.000
_cell.length_b   1.000
_cell.length_c   1.000
_cell.angle_alpha   90.00
_cell.angle_beta   90.00
_cell.angle_gamma   90.00
#
_symmetry.space_group_name_H-M   'P 1'
#
loop_
_entity.id
_entity.type
_entity.pdbx_description
1 polymer ?
#
loop_
_entity_poly.entity_id
_entity_poly.type
_entity_poly.pdbx_seq_one_letter_code
_entity_poly.pdbx_strand_id
1 'polypeptide(L)'
;MEKKTNELIEKQETPPQLAPKTKKQRSLFGRFFLEVLGGDFLAYSWVRKQTSFVFFLAAMALVYIANSYYAEGMSRKIDELNRELKELHYEYISTKSDLMQQTKQSEIAKKLKNSGLKESTEPVKKLIIKTKDYD
;
A
#
# COMPACT_ATOMS: atom_id res chain seq x y z
N MET A 1 72.26 -35.41 2.55
CA MET A 1 71.99 -34.24 1.68
C MET A 1 70.69 -34.45 0.90
N GLU A 2 69.51 -34.62 1.52
CA GLU A 2 68.27 -34.82 0.72
C GLU A 2 66.96 -34.33 1.39
N LYS A 3 67.02 -33.55 2.47
CA LYS A 3 65.80 -33.04 3.12
C LYS A 3 65.63 -31.52 3.06
N LYS A 4 66.38 -30.82 2.20
CA LYS A 4 66.23 -29.39 1.92
C LYS A 4 65.74 -29.07 0.50
N THR A 5 65.39 -30.09 -0.28
CA THR A 5 64.91 -29.91 -1.66
C THR A 5 63.39 -29.65 -1.73
N ASN A 6 62.66 -29.86 -0.63
CA ASN A 6 61.19 -29.82 -0.63
C ASN A 6 60.58 -28.51 -0.12
N GLU A 7 61.38 -27.50 0.22
CA GLU A 7 60.88 -26.20 0.70
C GLU A 7 60.88 -25.09 -0.37
N LEU A 8 61.25 -25.41 -1.62
CA LEU A 8 61.33 -24.43 -2.71
C LEU A 8 60.09 -24.39 -3.63
N ILE A 9 58.99 -25.09 -3.29
CA ILE A 9 57.81 -25.17 -4.18
C ILE A 9 56.65 -24.26 -3.74
N GLU A 10 56.63 -23.72 -2.53
CA GLU A 10 55.42 -23.05 -2.00
C GLU A 10 55.52 -21.52 -1.88
N LYS A 11 56.17 -20.85 -2.84
CA LYS A 11 56.08 -19.39 -2.93
C LYS A 11 56.15 -18.93 -4.39
N GLN A 12 55.03 -19.01 -5.09
CA GLN A 12 54.85 -18.36 -6.39
C GLN A 12 53.54 -17.59 -6.42
N GLU A 13 53.67 -16.28 -6.60
CA GLU A 13 52.60 -15.30 -6.79
C GLU A 13 51.99 -15.45 -8.20
N THR A 14 50.65 -15.62 -8.25
CA THR A 14 49.63 -15.28 -9.27
C THR A 14 49.90 -15.41 -10.79
N PRO A 15 48.93 -15.96 -11.54
CA PRO A 15 48.06 -15.10 -12.37
C PRO A 15 46.57 -15.24 -12.00
N PRO A 16 45.73 -14.26 -12.37
CA PRO A 16 44.42 -14.02 -11.77
C PRO A 16 43.47 -15.19 -12.04
N GLN A 17 42.95 -15.79 -10.97
CA GLN A 17 41.71 -16.56 -11.08
C GLN A 17 40.63 -15.58 -11.53
N LEU A 18 40.27 -15.62 -12.81
CA LEU A 18 39.08 -14.95 -13.31
C LEU A 18 37.92 -15.38 -12.41
N ALA A 19 37.31 -14.39 -11.75
CA ALA A 19 36.10 -14.52 -10.96
C ALA A 19 35.11 -15.49 -11.64
N PRO A 20 34.35 -16.30 -10.88
CA PRO A 20 33.38 -17.22 -11.46
C PRO A 20 32.54 -16.41 -12.43
N LYS A 21 32.60 -16.76 -13.73
CA LYS A 21 31.81 -16.07 -14.76
C LYS A 21 30.39 -16.05 -14.25
N THR A 22 29.94 -14.88 -13.82
CA THR A 22 28.57 -14.64 -13.41
C THR A 22 27.73 -15.06 -14.59
N LYS A 23 27.11 -16.25 -14.49
CA LYS A 23 26.09 -16.68 -15.44
C LYS A 23 24.96 -15.69 -15.25
N LYS A 24 25.06 -14.59 -16.00
CA LYS A 24 24.05 -13.57 -16.19
C LYS A 24 22.78 -14.37 -16.46
N GLN A 25 21.87 -14.39 -15.49
CA GLN A 25 20.52 -14.85 -15.69
C GLN A 25 19.93 -13.94 -16.76
N ARG A 26 20.22 -14.24 -18.02
CA ARG A 26 19.61 -13.57 -19.17
C ARG A 26 18.13 -13.82 -18.95
N SER A 27 17.39 -12.75 -18.61
CA SER A 27 16.00 -12.86 -18.18
C SER A 27 15.27 -13.70 -19.24
N LEU A 28 14.66 -14.79 -18.79
CA LEU A 28 13.96 -15.72 -19.67
C LEU A 28 12.93 -14.94 -20.50
N PHE A 29 12.21 -14.02 -19.86
CA PHE A 29 11.30 -13.06 -20.50
C PHE A 29 11.94 -12.26 -21.64
N GLY A 30 13.12 -11.68 -21.46
CA GLY A 30 13.77 -10.88 -22.50
C GLY A 30 14.15 -11.68 -23.75
N ARG A 31 14.53 -12.96 -23.57
CA ARG A 31 14.77 -13.86 -24.72
C ARG A 31 13.50 -14.16 -25.49
N PHE A 32 12.39 -14.42 -24.78
CA PHE A 32 11.09 -14.62 -25.42
C PHE A 32 10.62 -13.38 -26.20
N PHE A 33 10.81 -12.17 -25.67
CA PHE A 33 10.49 -10.94 -26.41
C PHE A 33 11.33 -10.79 -27.70
N LEU A 34 12.62 -11.10 -27.65
CA LEU A 34 13.51 -11.04 -28.82
C LEU A 34 13.15 -12.11 -29.86
N GLU A 35 12.73 -13.30 -29.44
CA GLU A 35 12.30 -14.40 -30.32
C GLU A 35 10.93 -14.11 -30.97
N VAL A 36 10.02 -13.48 -30.22
CA VAL A 36 8.73 -13.03 -30.73
C VAL A 36 8.89 -11.85 -31.69
N LEU A 37 9.73 -10.86 -31.38
CA LEU A 37 10.05 -9.74 -32.28
C LEU A 37 10.89 -10.17 -33.48
N GLY A 38 11.74 -11.18 -33.32
CA GLY A 38 12.59 -11.74 -34.36
C GLY A 38 11.82 -12.49 -35.45
N GLY A 39 10.54 -12.78 -35.24
CA GLY A 39 9.67 -13.38 -36.25
C GLY A 39 9.77 -14.90 -36.36
N ASP A 40 10.62 -15.56 -35.56
CA ASP A 40 10.69 -17.03 -35.49
C ASP A 40 9.35 -17.64 -35.06
N PHE A 41 8.58 -16.93 -34.23
CA PHE A 41 7.20 -17.29 -33.88
C PHE A 41 6.24 -17.22 -35.08
N LEU A 42 6.38 -16.21 -35.96
CA LEU A 42 5.55 -16.02 -37.15
C LEU A 42 5.91 -17.01 -38.27
N ALA A 43 7.11 -17.60 -38.23
CA ALA A 43 7.55 -18.60 -39.18
C ALA A 43 6.83 -19.95 -39.03
N TYR A 44 6.21 -20.25 -37.89
CA TYR A 44 5.48 -21.50 -37.70
C TYR A 44 4.23 -21.53 -38.60
N SER A 45 4.08 -22.63 -39.35
CA SER A 45 3.02 -22.87 -40.35
C SER A 45 1.59 -22.62 -39.87
N TRP A 46 1.25 -22.81 -38.59
CA TRP A 46 -0.07 -22.51 -38.02
C TRP A 46 -0.31 -21.01 -37.79
N VAL A 47 0.68 -20.26 -37.29
CA VAL A 47 0.60 -18.81 -37.03
C VAL A 47 0.44 -18.07 -38.35
N ARG A 48 1.18 -18.49 -39.39
CA ARG A 48 1.12 -17.91 -40.73
C ARG A 48 -0.25 -18.07 -41.40
N LYS A 49 -0.99 -19.15 -41.11
CA LYS A 49 -2.36 -19.33 -41.61
C LYS A 49 -3.37 -18.38 -40.95
N GLN A 50 -3.04 -17.87 -39.76
CA GLN A 50 -3.97 -17.16 -38.88
C GLN A 50 -3.39 -15.80 -38.44
N THR A 51 -2.72 -15.12 -39.36
CA THR A 51 -2.02 -13.84 -39.11
C THR A 51 -2.93 -12.74 -38.60
N SER A 52 -4.16 -12.61 -39.11
CA SER A 52 -5.13 -11.61 -38.65
C SER A 52 -5.47 -11.73 -37.17
N PHE A 53 -5.56 -12.97 -36.65
CA PHE A 53 -5.82 -13.21 -35.23
C PHE A 53 -4.60 -12.89 -34.35
N VAL A 54 -3.38 -13.11 -34.85
CA VAL A 54 -2.16 -12.78 -34.13
C VAL A 54 -2.04 -11.26 -33.96
N PHE A 55 -2.37 -10.49 -35.00
CA PHE A 55 -2.47 -9.04 -34.90
C PHE A 55 -3.55 -8.60 -33.91
N PHE A 56 -4.71 -9.27 -33.89
CA PHE A 56 -5.74 -9.03 -32.89
C PHE A 56 -5.23 -9.25 -31.47
N LEU A 57 -4.53 -10.37 -31.21
CA LEU A 57 -3.91 -10.64 -29.91
C LEU A 57 -2.84 -9.62 -29.54
N ALA A 58 -2.02 -9.17 -30.50
CA ALA A 58 -1.03 -8.12 -30.26
C ALA A 58 -1.69 -6.79 -29.87
N ALA A 59 -2.76 -6.40 -30.56
CA ALA A 59 -3.55 -5.22 -30.20
C ALA A 59 -4.18 -5.38 -28.81
N MET A 60 -4.72 -6.56 -28.49
CA MET A 60 -5.30 -6.85 -27.18
C MET A 60 -4.24 -6.80 -26.07
N ALA A 61 -3.02 -7.26 -26.33
CA ALA A 61 -1.89 -7.15 -25.39
C ALA A 61 -1.52 -5.69 -25.12
N LEU A 62 -1.51 -4.83 -26.14
CA LEU A 62 -1.29 -3.38 -25.97
C LEU A 62 -2.38 -2.74 -25.11
N VAL A 63 -3.65 -3.06 -25.39
CA VAL A 63 -4.80 -2.58 -24.60
C VAL A 63 -4.70 -3.08 -23.15
N TYR A 64 -4.29 -4.32 -22.94
CA TYR A 64 -4.12 -4.89 -21.60
C TYR A 64 -3.04 -4.16 -20.81
N ILE A 65 -1.87 -3.93 -21.42
CA ILE A 65 -0.78 -3.18 -20.79
C ILE A 65 -1.25 -1.78 -20.43
N ALA A 66 -1.91 -1.08 -21.36
CA ALA A 66 -2.46 0.24 -21.11
C ALA A 66 -3.46 0.22 -19.95
N ASN A 67 -4.40 -0.72 -19.94
CA ASN A 67 -5.38 -0.87 -18.88
C ASN A 67 -4.75 -1.15 -17.50
N SER A 68 -3.69 -1.97 -17.46
CA SER A 68 -2.94 -2.24 -16.23
C SER A 68 -2.33 -0.96 -15.66
N TYR A 69 -1.69 -0.14 -16.50
CA TYR A 69 -1.14 1.15 -16.05
C TYR A 69 -2.23 2.13 -15.58
N TYR A 70 -3.41 2.13 -16.21
CA TYR A 70 -4.55 2.92 -15.75
C TYR A 70 -5.06 2.45 -14.39
N ALA A 71 -5.12 1.15 -14.15
CA ALA A 71 -5.54 0.57 -12.87
C ALA A 71 -4.59 0.97 -11.73
N GLU A 72 -3.27 0.98 -11.97
CA GLU A 72 -2.28 1.43 -11.00
C GLU A 72 -2.47 2.91 -10.62
N GLY A 73 -2.73 3.77 -11.61
CA GLY A 73 -3.02 5.19 -11.37
C GLY A 73 -4.32 5.40 -10.61
N MET A 74 -5.34 4.60 -10.90
CA MET A 74 -6.62 4.65 -10.20
C MET A 74 -6.47 4.23 -8.74
N SER A 75 -5.72 3.16 -8.45
CA SER A 75 -5.46 2.71 -7.09
C SER A 75 -4.82 3.82 -6.23
N ARG A 76 -3.80 4.52 -6.77
CA ARG A 76 -3.16 5.62 -6.05
C ARG A 76 -4.12 6.77 -5.75
N LYS A 77 -5.00 7.13 -6.69
CA LYS A 77 -6.03 8.16 -6.47
C LYS A 77 -7.03 7.75 -5.39
N ILE A 78 -7.42 6.48 -5.35
CA ILE A 78 -8.31 5.96 -4.31
C ILE A 78 -7.64 6.09 -2.94
N ASP A 79 -6.36 5.76 -2.83
CA ASP A 79 -5.60 5.89 -1.58
C ASP A 79 -5.47 7.34 -1.12
N GLU A 80 -5.20 8.27 -2.04
CA GLU A 80 -5.14 9.71 -1.77
C GLU A 80 -6.50 10.25 -1.28
N LEU A 81 -7.58 9.93 -1.98
CA LEU A 81 -8.92 10.37 -1.62
C LEU A 81 -9.38 9.79 -0.26
N ASN A 82 -9.04 8.54 0.03
CA ASN A 82 -9.30 7.93 1.34
C ASN A 82 -8.52 8.62 2.46
N ARG A 83 -7.28 9.05 2.18
CA ARG A 83 -6.47 9.79 3.14
C ARG A 83 -7.08 11.16 3.44
N GLU A 84 -7.52 11.89 2.41
CA GLU A 84 -8.21 13.19 2.58
C GLU A 84 -9.49 13.05 3.42
N LEU A 85 -10.32 12.04 3.12
CA LEU A 85 -11.52 11.76 3.91
C LEU A 85 -11.19 11.48 5.38
N LYS A 86 -10.11 10.73 5.63
CA LYS A 86 -9.68 10.40 6.98
C LYS A 86 -9.19 11.64 7.73
N GLU A 87 -8.45 12.52 7.07
CA GLU A 87 -7.97 13.79 7.62
C GLU A 87 -9.15 14.70 7.99
N LEU A 88 -10.11 14.87 7.08
CA LEU A 88 -11.33 15.64 7.34
C LEU A 88 -12.15 15.05 8.50
N HIS A 89 -12.22 13.73 8.60
CA HIS A 89 -12.89 13.06 9.71
C HIS A 89 -12.19 13.30 11.05
N TYR A 90 -10.86 13.28 11.08
CA TYR A 90 -10.10 13.61 12.29
C TYR A 90 -10.29 15.08 12.70
N GLU A 91 -10.30 16.00 11.76
CA GLU A 91 -10.58 17.42 12.02
C GLU A 91 -11.98 17.62 12.62
N TYR A 92 -12.99 16.94 12.05
CA TYR A 92 -14.34 16.95 12.59
C TYR A 92 -14.40 16.39 14.02
N ILE A 93 -13.75 15.24 14.28
CA ILE A 93 -13.72 14.64 15.62
C ILE A 93 -13.05 15.60 16.61
N SER A 94 -11.91 16.18 16.24
CA SER A 94 -11.16 17.10 17.09
C SER A 94 -11.99 18.33 17.44
N THR A 95 -12.54 18.98 16.42
CA THR A 95 -13.37 20.20 16.60
C THR A 95 -14.61 19.91 17.44
N LYS A 96 -15.28 18.78 17.19
CA LYS A 96 -16.43 18.34 17.99
C LYS A 96 -16.04 18.03 19.43
N SER A 97 -14.89 17.41 19.65
CA SER A 97 -14.37 17.11 20.98
C SER A 97 -14.10 18.39 21.76
N ASP A 98 -13.46 19.39 21.14
CA ASP A 98 -13.22 20.70 21.75
C ASP A 98 -14.53 21.40 22.14
N LEU A 99 -15.51 21.40 21.23
CA LEU A 99 -16.85 21.92 21.52
C LEU A 99 -17.50 21.19 22.71
N MET A 100 -17.42 19.86 22.73
CA MET A 100 -18.02 19.04 23.78
C MET A 100 -17.31 19.27 25.13
N GLN A 101 -16.00 19.46 25.12
CA GLN A 101 -15.22 19.80 26.32
C GLN A 101 -15.60 21.18 26.85
N GLN A 102 -15.76 22.18 25.97
CA GLN A 102 -16.21 23.52 26.36
C GLN A 102 -17.66 23.53 26.86
N THR A 103 -18.53 22.68 26.30
CA THR A 103 -19.95 22.57 26.65
C THR A 103 -20.17 21.66 27.87
N LYS A 104 -19.14 20.96 28.33
CA LYS A 104 -19.24 20.05 29.48
C LYS A 104 -19.70 20.81 30.71
N GLN A 105 -20.73 20.28 31.39
CA GLN A 105 -21.33 20.91 32.58
C GLN A 105 -20.28 21.27 33.64
N SER A 106 -19.29 20.40 33.86
CA SER A 106 -18.19 20.68 34.80
C SER A 106 -17.32 21.88 34.41
N GLU A 107 -17.07 22.09 33.10
CA GLU A 107 -16.27 23.22 32.62
C GLU A 107 -17.09 24.51 32.62
N ILE A 108 -18.38 24.44 32.28
CA ILE A 108 -19.32 25.56 32.42
C ILE A 108 -19.45 25.95 33.90
N ALA A 109 -19.64 24.99 34.80
CA ALA A 109 -19.73 25.21 36.24
C ALA A 109 -18.45 25.86 36.79
N LYS A 110 -17.25 25.43 36.33
CA LYS A 110 -15.98 26.09 36.67
C LYS A 110 -15.93 27.54 36.18
N LYS A 111 -16.32 27.82 34.93
CA LYS A 111 -16.34 29.19 34.37
C LYS A 111 -17.34 30.09 35.10
N LEU A 112 -18.47 29.54 35.56
CA LEU A 112 -19.52 30.26 36.25
C LEU A 112 -19.32 30.38 37.78
N LYS A 113 -18.26 29.79 38.36
CA LYS A 113 -17.98 29.87 39.82
C LYS A 113 -17.95 31.30 40.37
N ASN A 114 -17.48 32.26 39.58
CA ASN A 114 -17.38 33.66 39.98
C ASN A 114 -18.68 34.46 39.77
N SER A 115 -19.69 33.87 39.13
CA SER A 115 -20.98 34.50 38.82
C SER A 115 -22.10 34.18 39.83
N GLY A 116 -21.79 33.45 40.91
CA GLY A 116 -22.73 33.13 41.99
C GLY A 116 -23.66 31.94 41.73
N LEU A 117 -23.59 31.32 40.55
CA LEU A 117 -24.38 30.15 40.15
C LEU A 117 -23.74 28.85 40.69
N LYS A 118 -24.54 27.96 41.28
CA LYS A 118 -24.10 26.65 41.82
C LYS A 118 -24.69 25.50 41.00
N GLU A 119 -23.89 24.46 40.80
CA GLU A 119 -24.30 23.23 40.12
C GLU A 119 -25.34 22.48 40.96
N SER A 120 -26.42 22.01 40.33
CA SER A 120 -27.47 21.25 40.99
C SER A 120 -27.04 19.79 41.13
N THR A 121 -26.63 19.40 42.33
CA THR A 121 -26.17 18.03 42.65
C THR A 121 -27.33 17.07 42.96
N GLU A 122 -28.56 17.55 43.07
CA GLU A 122 -29.72 16.69 43.29
C GLU A 122 -30.19 16.03 41.98
N PRO A 123 -30.32 14.69 41.94
CA PRO A 123 -30.87 13.99 40.78
C PRO A 123 -32.35 14.35 40.59
N VAL A 124 -32.79 14.39 39.33
CA VAL A 124 -34.16 14.74 38.94
C VAL A 124 -35.17 13.77 39.57
N LYS A 125 -36.01 14.27 40.48
CA LYS A 125 -37.07 13.49 41.14
C LYS A 125 -38.26 13.32 40.20
N LYS A 126 -38.54 12.10 39.76
CA LYS A 126 -39.76 11.78 38.99
C LYS A 126 -40.97 11.87 39.92
N LEU A 127 -41.84 12.85 39.70
CA LEU A 127 -43.13 12.94 40.39
C LEU A 127 -44.05 11.86 39.81
N ILE A 128 -44.27 10.78 40.57
CA ILE A 128 -45.29 9.77 40.23
C ILE A 128 -46.55 10.18 40.99
N ILE A 129 -47.54 10.69 40.27
CA ILE A 129 -48.85 10.98 40.84
C ILE A 129 -49.55 9.64 41.05
N LYS A 130 -49.70 9.20 42.31
CA LYS A 130 -50.64 8.13 42.64
C LYS A 130 -52.03 8.75 42.73
N THR A 131 -52.86 8.54 41.72
CA THR A 131 -54.31 8.71 41.86
C THR A 131 -54.77 7.74 42.94
N LYS A 132 -55.22 8.27 44.08
CA LYS A 132 -55.93 7.49 45.09
C LYS A 132 -57.31 7.20 44.52
N ASP A 133 -57.55 5.95 44.19
CA ASP A 133 -58.89 5.42 43.99
C ASP A 133 -59.67 5.60 45.30
N TYR A 134 -60.75 6.38 45.23
CA TYR A 134 -61.74 6.55 46.28
C TYR A 134 -62.86 5.55 45.98
N ASP A 135 -62.99 4.52 46.81
CA ASP A 135 -64.20 3.70 46.98
C ASP A 135 -64.66 3.85 48.43
#